data_AF-A0A429ZE28-F1
#
_entry.id   AF-A0A429ZE28-F1
#
_cell.length_a   1.000
_cell.length_b   1.000
_cell.length_c   1.000
_cell.angle_alpha   90.00
_cell.angle_beta   90.00
_cell.angle_gamma   90.00
#
_symmetry.space_group_name_H-M   'P 1'
#
loop_
_entity.id
_entity.type
_entity.pdbx_description
1 polymer ?
#
loop_
_entity_poly.entity_id
_entity_poly.type
_entity_poly.pdbx_seq_one_letter_code
_entity_poly.pdbx_strand_id
1 'polypeptide(L)' 'MIGLNQTEMGEILGISKQGYSNKERGVNKFNDSEKKKFKEYISNFLPNISIDDIFFS' A
#
# COMPACT_ATOMS: atom_id res chain seq x y z
N MET A 1 2.30 3.98 9.91
CA MET A 1 1.03 4.63 9.50
C MET A 1 -0.07 3.58 9.63
N ILE A 2 -1.28 3.96 10.07
CA ILE A 2 -2.47 3.11 10.32
C ILE A 2 -2.35 1.91 11.30
N GLY A 3 -1.21 1.75 12.00
CA GLY A 3 -1.06 0.72 13.04
C GLY A 3 -0.78 -0.69 12.52
N LEU A 4 -0.60 -0.85 11.20
CA LEU A 4 -0.24 -2.12 10.59
C LEU A 4 1.27 -2.29 10.44
N ASN A 5 1.70 -3.54 10.52
CA ASN A 5 3.05 -3.95 10.20
C ASN A 5 3.16 -4.45 8.74
N GLN A 6 4.40 -4.66 8.27
CA GLN A 6 4.69 -5.04 6.88
C GLN A 6 4.12 -6.41 6.48
N THR A 7 3.94 -7.32 7.44
CA THR A 7 3.34 -8.63 7.19
C THR A 7 1.86 -8.46 6.89
N GLU A 8 1.13 -7.72 7.73
CA GLU A 8 -0.30 -7.46 7.58
C GLU A 8 -0.60 -6.72 6.25
N MET A 9 0.21 -5.72 5.91
CA MET A 9 0.07 -5.05 4.61
C MET A 9 0.40 -5.95 3.42
N GLY A 10 1.36 -6.87 3.58
CA GLY A 10 1.62 -7.90 2.59
C GLY A 10 0.38 -8.76 2.33
N GLU A 11 -0.24 -9.25 3.41
CA GLU A 11 -1.46 -10.09 3.34
C GLU A 11 -2.62 -9.35 2.67
N ILE A 12 -2.87 -8.08 3.03
CA ILE A 12 -3.91 -7.24 2.42
C ILE A 12 -3.72 -7.09 0.91
N LEU A 13 -2.47 -6.89 0.48
CA LEU A 13 -2.14 -6.71 -0.94
C LEU A 13 -2.04 -8.04 -1.69
N GLY A 14 -1.91 -9.16 -0.98
CA GLY A 14 -1.67 -10.49 -1.53
C GLY A 14 -0.22 -10.70 -1.98
N ILE A 15 0.74 -10.09 -1.28
CA ILE A 15 2.18 -10.19 -1.52
C ILE A 15 2.92 -10.60 -0.25
N SER A 16 4.18 -11.04 -0.38
CA SER A 16 4.99 -11.33 0.81
C SER A 16 5.34 -10.07 1.59
N LYS A 17 5.62 -10.22 2.90
CA LYS A 17 6.22 -9.16 3.73
C LYS A 17 7.41 -8.49 3.04
N GLN A 18 8.30 -9.30 2.45
CA GLN A 18 9.47 -8.80 1.73
C GLN A 18 9.08 -8.00 0.48
N GLY A 19 8.05 -8.46 -0.24
CA GLY A 19 7.49 -7.75 -1.39
C GLY A 19 6.98 -6.37 -1.00
N TYR A 20 6.24 -6.26 0.09
CA TYR A 20 5.78 -4.97 0.62
C TYR A 20 6.94 -4.09 1.08
N SER A 21 7.87 -4.64 1.88
CA SER A 21 9.07 -3.93 2.34
C SER A 21 9.95 -3.40 1.20
N ASN A 22 10.07 -4.13 0.09
CA ASN A 22 10.78 -3.66 -1.10
C ASN A 22 10.09 -2.45 -1.74
N LYS A 23 8.74 -2.40 -1.71
CA LYS A 23 7.98 -1.30 -2.28
C LYS A 23 8.05 -0.04 -1.43
N GLU A 24 7.97 -0.18 -0.11
CA GLU A 24 8.18 0.95 0.83
C GLU A 24 9.57 1.57 0.67
N ARG A 25 10.60 0.74 0.43
CA ARG A 25 11.98 1.20 0.19
C ARG A 25 12.22 1.69 -1.24
N GLY A 26 11.21 1.69 -2.12
CA GLY A 26 11.33 2.11 -3.51
C GLY A 26 12.13 1.16 -4.41
N VAL A 27 12.51 -0.03 -3.93
CA VAL A 27 13.23 -1.04 -4.73
C VAL A 27 12.33 -1.53 -5.87
N ASN A 28 11.04 -1.75 -5.57
CA ASN A 28 10.03 -2.16 -6.53
C ASN A 28 8.88 -1.16 -6.51
N LYS A 29 8.30 -0.84 -7.67
CA LYS A 29 7.08 -0.02 -7.72
C LYS A 29 5.84 -0.85 -7.37
N PHE A 30 4.81 -0.19 -6.85
CA PHE A 30 3.46 -0.76 -6.81
C PHE A 30 2.91 -0.86 -8.23
N ASN A 31 2.34 -2.01 -8.59
CA ASN A 31 1.56 -2.17 -9.82
C ASN A 31 0.13 -1.62 -9.63
N ASP A 32 -0.62 -1.48 -10.71
CA ASP A 32 -1.94 -0.83 -10.67
C ASP A 32 -2.96 -1.59 -9.81
N SER A 33 -2.89 -2.92 -9.76
CA SER A 33 -3.75 -3.75 -8.90
C SER A 33 -3.44 -3.52 -7.43
N GLU A 34 -2.15 -3.49 -7.06
CA GLU A 34 -1.69 -3.21 -5.70
C GLU A 34 -2.03 -1.78 -5.29
N LYS A 35 -1.85 -0.79 -6.17
CA LYS A 35 -2.24 0.61 -5.90
C LYS A 35 -3.73 0.72 -5.62
N LYS A 36 -4.56 0.04 -6.42
CA LYS A 36 -6.02 0.04 -6.24
C LYS A 36 -6.41 -0.59 -4.90
N LYS A 37 -5.87 -1.76 -4.55
CA LYS A 37 -6.11 -2.42 -3.26
C LYS A 37 -5.64 -1.58 -2.09
N PHE A 38 -4.45 -0.99 -2.20
CA PHE A 38 -3.90 -0.12 -1.18
C PHE A 38 -4.82 1.08 -0.96
N LYS A 39 -5.23 1.77 -2.03
CA LYS A 39 -6.15 2.91 -1.95
C LYS A 39 -7.49 2.51 -1.32
N GLU A 40 -8.09 1.42 -1.78
CA GLU A 40 -9.35 0.89 -1.20
C GLU A 40 -9.21 0.63 0.30
N TYR A 41 -8.10 0.03 0.72
CA TYR A 41 -7.85 -0.24 2.13
C TYR A 41 -7.67 1.05 2.94
N ILE A 42 -6.83 1.97 2.48
CA ILE A 42 -6.59 3.26 3.15
C ILE A 42 -7.85 4.13 3.18
N SER A 43 -8.71 4.08 2.16
CA SER A 43 -9.96 4.85 2.14
C SER A 43 -10.91 4.51 3.30
N ASN A 44 -10.79 3.33 3.92
CA ASN A 44 -11.53 2.99 5.13
C ASN A 44 -11.11 3.83 6.35
N PHE A 45 -9.88 4.34 6.36
CA PHE A 45 -9.32 5.17 7.44
C PHE A 45 -9.25 6.65 7.05
N LEU A 46 -9.03 6.95 5.77
CA LEU A 46 -8.88 8.28 5.19
C LEU A 46 -9.76 8.41 3.94
N PRO A 47 -11.06 8.73 4.08
CA PRO A 47 -12.03 8.63 2.99
C PRO A 47 -11.78 9.58 1.81
N ASN A 48 -11.05 10.68 2.02
CA ASN A 48 -10.79 11.69 0.99
C ASN A 48 -9.40 11.60 0.35
N ILE A 49 -8.67 10.49 0.54
CA ILE A 49 -7.34 10.33 -0.03
C ILE A 49 -7.39 9.85 -1.49
N SER A 50 -6.61 10.47 -2.37
CA SER A 50 -6.45 10.06 -3.76
C SER A 50 -5.24 9.15 -3.97
N ILE A 51 -5.15 8.52 -5.16
CA ILE A 51 -3.97 7.73 -5.55
C ILE A 51 -2.75 8.65 -5.70
N ASP A 52 -2.95 9.87 -6.21
CA ASP A 52 -1.91 10.87 -6.36
C ASP A 52 -1.31 11.25 -5.00
N ASP A 53 -2.16 11.49 -3.99
CA ASP A 53 -1.72 11.79 -2.63
C ASP A 53 -0.85 10.67 -2.03
N ILE A 54 -1.15 9.41 -2.34
CA ILE A 54 -0.46 8.23 -1.79
C ILE A 54 0.87 7.94 -2.50
N PHE A 55 0.90 8.03 -3.83
CA PHE A 55 1.98 7.46 -4.64
C PHE A 55 2.81 8.47 -5.43
N PHE A 56 2.38 9.73 -5.52
CA PHE A 56 2.98 10.72 -6.43
C PHE A 56 3.32 12.07 -5.76
N SER A 57 3.24 12.13 -4.43
CA SER A 57 3.64 13.28 -3.59
C SER A 57 5.15 13.40 -3.38
#